data_AF-A0A164IQX6-F1
#
_entry.id   AF-A0A164IQX6-F1
#
_cell.length_a   1.000
_cell.length_b   1.000
_cell.length_c   1.000
_cell.angle_alpha   90.00
_cell.angle_beta   90.00
_cell.angle_gamma   90.00
#
_symmetry.space_group_name_H-M   'P 1'
#
loop_
_entity.id
_entity.type
_entity.pdbx_description
1 polymer ?
#
loop_
_entity_poly.entity_id
_entity_poly.type
_entity_poly.pdbx_seq_one_letter_code
_entity_poly.pdbx_strand_id
1 'polypeptide(L)'
;MQALKTEAPGIVRPDRLNYAGWCIWCGERYCTKARCVKMHVESIWGPCSVCGGSQMLDVKGADELCGICIGGLTQYDSVEDAVEQERRETEARRRLARHLSVVPEPVYVVSDPSRWRPAADHDRSDVPAPSVRSASGQVFYAGF
;
A
#
# COMPACT_ATOMS: atom_id res chain seq x y z
N MET A 1 15.63 -8.63 -37.44
CA MET A 1 16.13 -7.91 -36.26
C MET A 1 14.95 -7.62 -35.36
N GLN A 2 14.74 -8.39 -34.29
CA GLN A 2 13.73 -8.07 -33.28
C GLN A 2 14.40 -7.15 -32.27
N ALA A 3 13.94 -5.90 -32.17
CA ALA A 3 14.32 -5.01 -31.10
C ALA A 3 13.86 -5.66 -29.79
N LEU A 4 14.80 -6.02 -28.93
CA LEU A 4 14.51 -6.38 -27.55
C LEU A 4 13.78 -5.17 -26.94
N LYS A 5 12.45 -5.27 -26.82
CA LYS A 5 11.67 -4.35 -26.02
C LYS A 5 12.17 -4.56 -24.60
N THR A 6 13.04 -3.66 -24.16
CA THR A 6 13.29 -3.44 -22.75
C THR A 6 11.98 -2.92 -22.19
N GLU A 7 11.06 -3.83 -21.86
CA GLU A 7 9.88 -3.46 -21.09
C GLU A 7 10.43 -3.03 -19.73
N ALA A 8 10.37 -1.72 -19.49
CA ALA A 8 10.74 -1.19 -18.18
C ALA A 8 9.91 -1.98 -17.14
N PRO A 9 10.55 -2.52 -16.09
CA PRO A 9 9.83 -3.19 -15.03
C PRO A 9 8.70 -2.28 -14.54
N GLY A 10 7.50 -2.83 -14.35
CA GLY A 10 6.36 -2.07 -13.83
C GLY A 10 5.43 -1.41 -14.85
N ILE A 11 5.73 -1.42 -16.16
CA ILE A 11 4.72 -1.06 -17.17
C ILE A 11 3.78 -2.24 -17.37
N VAL A 12 2.52 -2.09 -16.94
CA VAL A 12 1.50 -3.14 -17.05
C VAL A 12 0.31 -2.56 -17.79
N ARG A 13 -0.04 -3.11 -18.96
CA ARG A 13 -1.22 -2.66 -19.71
C ARG A 13 -2.41 -3.56 -19.38
N PRO A 14 -3.45 -3.07 -18.69
CA PRO A 14 -4.65 -3.87 -18.43
C PRO A 14 -5.38 -4.14 -19.74
N ASP A 15 -6.25 -5.16 -19.77
CA ASP A 15 -7.13 -5.33 -20.91
C ASP A 15 -8.06 -4.11 -21.08
N ARG A 16 -8.26 -3.70 -22.33
CA ARG A 16 -9.17 -2.59 -22.67
C ARG A 16 -10.61 -2.85 -22.23
N LEU A 17 -11.02 -4.12 -22.25
CA LEU A 17 -12.32 -4.57 -21.79
C LEU A 17 -12.14 -5.19 -20.40
N ASN A 18 -12.97 -4.81 -19.44
CA ASN A 18 -13.02 -5.53 -18.18
C ASN A 18 -13.59 -6.94 -18.38
N TYR A 19 -13.58 -7.76 -17.33
CA TYR A 19 -14.08 -9.14 -17.38
C TYR A 19 -15.53 -9.26 -17.88
N ALA A 20 -16.37 -8.24 -17.64
CA ALA A 20 -17.75 -8.20 -18.11
C ALA A 20 -17.90 -7.66 -19.55
N GLY A 21 -16.79 -7.44 -20.26
CA GLY A 21 -16.74 -6.97 -21.64
C GLY A 21 -16.93 -5.46 -21.78
N TRP A 22 -16.90 -4.67 -20.71
CA TRP A 22 -17.08 -3.22 -20.78
C TRP A 22 -15.77 -2.49 -21.07
N CYS A 23 -15.83 -1.55 -22.02
CA CYS A 23 -14.68 -0.72 -22.40
C CYS A 23 -14.34 0.32 -21.33
N ILE A 24 -13.08 0.35 -20.87
CA ILE A 24 -12.62 1.32 -19.86
C ILE A 24 -12.69 2.77 -20.33
N TRP A 25 -12.74 3.02 -21.65
CA TRP A 25 -12.73 4.37 -22.22
C TRP A 25 -14.12 4.95 -22.48
N CYS A 26 -15.03 4.15 -23.02
CA CYS A 26 -16.35 4.64 -23.45
C CYS A 26 -17.50 4.01 -22.68
N GLY A 27 -17.23 3.05 -21.79
CA GLY A 27 -18.28 2.39 -21.02
C GLY A 27 -19.28 1.59 -21.86
N GLU A 28 -18.93 1.18 -23.09
CA GLU A 28 -19.79 0.33 -23.91
C GLU A 28 -19.35 -1.14 -23.85
N ARG A 29 -20.33 -2.04 -23.84
CA ARG A 29 -20.10 -3.48 -23.83
C ARG A 29 -19.64 -3.97 -25.21
N TYR A 30 -18.60 -4.80 -25.23
CA TYR A 30 -17.97 -5.36 -26.44
C TYR A 30 -17.55 -4.29 -27.46
N CYS A 31 -17.16 -3.10 -26.98
CA CYS A 31 -16.80 -1.96 -27.83
C CYS A 31 -15.73 -2.33 -28.87
N THR A 32 -15.93 -1.99 -30.13
CA THR A 32 -14.94 -2.14 -31.22
C THR A 32 -14.52 -0.80 -31.85
N LYS A 33 -14.92 0.33 -31.25
CA LYS A 33 -14.67 1.68 -31.79
C LYS A 33 -13.16 1.94 -31.95
N ALA A 34 -12.76 2.31 -33.16
CA ALA A 34 -11.36 2.60 -33.51
C ALA A 34 -10.71 3.62 -32.56
N ARG A 35 -11.45 4.66 -32.14
CA ARG A 35 -10.98 5.65 -31.16
C ARG A 35 -10.51 5.00 -29.85
N CYS A 36 -11.30 4.10 -29.27
CA CYS A 36 -10.97 3.46 -28.00
C CYS A 36 -9.80 2.47 -28.14
N VAL A 37 -9.69 1.80 -29.29
CA VAL A 37 -8.54 0.94 -29.59
C VAL A 37 -7.26 1.77 -29.68
N LYS A 38 -7.30 2.90 -30.41
CA LYS A 38 -6.17 3.81 -30.55
C LYS A 38 -5.73 4.36 -29.18
N MET A 39 -6.67 4.94 -28.42
CA MET A 39 -6.38 5.45 -27.07
C MET A 39 -5.77 4.39 -26.16
N HIS A 40 -6.25 3.15 -26.25
CA HIS A 40 -5.71 2.06 -25.45
C HIS A 40 -4.27 1.69 -25.83
N VAL A 41 -3.96 1.63 -27.12
CA VAL A 41 -2.61 1.31 -27.60
C VAL A 41 -1.61 2.40 -27.21
N GLU A 42 -2.04 3.67 -27.27
CA GLU A 42 -1.21 4.83 -26.93
C GLU A 42 -1.08 5.05 -25.42
N SER A 43 -1.98 4.48 -24.60
CA SER A 43 -1.95 4.64 -23.16
C SER A 43 -0.81 3.86 -22.49
N ILE A 44 -0.24 4.50 -21.47
CA ILE A 44 0.82 3.98 -20.61
C ILE A 44 0.24 3.79 -19.23
N TRP A 45 0.47 2.62 -18.63
CA TRP A 45 -0.15 2.21 -17.40
C TRP A 45 0.89 1.62 -16.45
N GLY A 46 0.69 1.85 -15.16
CA GLY A 46 1.50 1.28 -14.10
C GLY A 46 0.77 1.30 -12.76
N PRO A 47 1.41 0.81 -11.69
CA PRO A 47 0.83 0.79 -10.36
C PRO A 47 0.41 2.18 -9.89
N CYS A 48 -0.74 2.29 -9.25
CA CYS A 48 -1.18 3.55 -8.66
C CYS A 48 -0.23 3.95 -7.52
N SER A 49 0.32 5.16 -7.59
CA SER A 49 1.22 5.73 -6.60
C SER A 49 0.61 5.92 -5.20
N VAL A 50 -0.73 6.00 -5.13
CA VAL A 50 -1.45 6.24 -3.88
C VAL A 50 -1.69 4.94 -3.13
N CYS A 51 -2.20 3.91 -3.80
CA CYS A 51 -2.49 2.62 -3.17
C CYS A 51 -1.40 1.56 -3.39
N GLY A 52 -0.33 1.87 -4.12
CA GLY A 52 0.73 0.93 -4.48
C GLY A 52 0.23 -0.27 -5.28
N GLY A 53 -0.88 -0.11 -6.01
CA GLY A 53 -1.55 -1.20 -6.72
C GLY A 53 -2.43 -2.13 -5.88
N SER A 54 -2.50 -1.94 -4.56
CA SER A 54 -3.28 -2.82 -3.66
C SER A 54 -4.79 -2.56 -3.68
N GLN A 55 -5.22 -1.45 -4.28
CA GLN A 55 -6.58 -0.90 -4.15
C GLN A 55 -7.04 -0.66 -2.69
N MET A 56 -6.12 -0.71 -1.72
CA MET A 56 -6.39 -0.64 -0.28
C MET A 56 -7.32 -1.76 0.24
N LEU A 57 -7.36 -2.92 -0.44
CA LEU A 57 -8.26 -4.03 -0.09
C LEU A 57 -8.08 -4.61 1.32
N ASP A 58 -6.89 -4.44 1.92
CA ASP A 58 -6.53 -5.03 3.21
C ASP A 58 -6.50 -4.03 4.39
N VAL A 59 -6.85 -2.76 4.14
CA VAL A 59 -6.83 -1.75 5.20
C VAL A 59 -8.15 -1.81 5.97
N LYS A 60 -8.12 -2.31 7.22
CA LYS A 60 -9.30 -2.30 8.10
C LYS A 60 -9.90 -0.90 8.20
N GLY A 61 -11.16 -0.74 7.79
CA GLY A 61 -11.87 0.55 7.78
C GLY A 61 -11.68 1.37 6.49
N ALA A 62 -10.92 0.87 5.51
CA ALA A 62 -11.01 1.35 4.14
C ALA A 62 -12.23 0.69 3.49
N ASP A 63 -13.41 1.18 3.85
CA ASP A 63 -14.66 0.81 3.16
C ASP A 63 -14.69 1.37 1.72
N GLU A 64 -13.71 2.20 1.38
CA GLU A 64 -13.57 2.86 0.10
C GLU A 64 -12.35 2.36 -0.66
N LEU A 65 -12.60 1.84 -1.87
CA LEU A 65 -11.54 1.59 -2.84
C LEU A 65 -10.83 2.89 -3.20
N CYS A 66 -9.57 2.79 -3.63
CA CYS A 66 -8.84 3.93 -4.15
C CYS A 66 -9.57 4.56 -5.35
N GLY A 67 -10.26 5.69 -5.14
CA GLY A 67 -11.06 6.39 -6.16
C GLY A 67 -10.26 7.06 -7.28
N ILE A 68 -8.93 6.96 -7.25
CA ILE A 68 -8.01 7.56 -8.22
C ILE A 68 -7.60 6.54 -9.30
N CYS A 69 -7.66 5.25 -8.99
CA CYS A 69 -7.13 4.20 -9.85
C CYS A 69 -8.20 3.22 -10.32
N ILE A 70 -7.91 2.51 -11.39
CA ILE A 70 -8.76 1.42 -11.89
C ILE A 70 -8.03 0.13 -11.59
N GLY A 71 -8.55 -0.64 -10.62
CA GLY A 71 -7.97 -1.95 -10.35
C GLY A 71 -6.55 -1.91 -9.76
N GLY A 72 -6.14 -0.79 -9.17
CA GLY A 72 -4.76 -0.59 -8.69
C GLY A 72 -3.83 -0.01 -9.75
N LEU A 73 -4.32 0.25 -10.96
CA LEU A 73 -3.54 0.81 -12.06
C LEU A 73 -3.97 2.25 -12.34
N THR A 74 -2.99 3.07 -12.71
CA THR A 74 -3.23 4.44 -13.18
C THR A 74 -2.58 4.66 -14.54
N GLN A 75 -3.13 5.59 -15.31
CA GLN A 75 -2.56 6.00 -16.58
C GLN A 75 -1.50 7.07 -16.33
N TYR A 76 -0.37 6.96 -17.03
CA TYR A 76 0.68 7.97 -17.07
C TYR A 76 0.66 8.73 -18.38
N ASP A 77 1.12 9.98 -18.36
CA ASP A 77 1.22 10.84 -19.53
C ASP A 77 2.36 10.40 -20.47
N SER A 78 3.44 9.85 -19.89
CA SER A 78 4.63 9.40 -20.61
C SER A 78 5.29 8.17 -19.98
N VAL A 79 6.23 7.56 -20.70
CA VAL A 79 7.02 6.43 -20.18
C VAL A 79 7.98 6.94 -19.11
N GLU A 80 8.53 8.13 -19.34
CA GLU A 80 9.41 8.84 -18.44
C GLU A 80 8.74 9.09 -17.09
N ASP A 81 7.47 9.47 -17.06
CA ASP A 81 6.70 9.67 -15.83
C ASP A 81 6.49 8.37 -15.06
N ALA A 82 6.19 7.27 -15.78
CA ALA A 82 6.04 5.96 -15.16
C ALA A 82 7.35 5.48 -14.52
N VAL A 83 8.48 5.65 -15.22
CA VAL A 83 9.82 5.29 -14.72
C VAL A 83 10.24 6.19 -13.55
N GLU A 84 9.98 7.48 -13.62
CA GLU A 84 10.26 8.42 -12.53
C GLU A 84 9.45 8.07 -11.27
N GLN A 85 8.19 7.67 -11.44
CA GLN A 85 7.35 7.22 -10.34
C GLN A 85 7.89 5.94 -9.69
N GLU A 86 8.27 4.93 -10.48
CA GLU A 86 8.90 3.70 -9.97
C GLU A 86 10.22 4.01 -9.22
N ARG A 87 11.02 4.94 -9.75
CA ARG A 87 12.25 5.40 -9.12
C ARG A 87 11.99 6.01 -7.75
N ARG A 88 10.99 6.88 -7.63
CA ARG A 88 10.58 7.52 -6.36
C ARG A 88 10.12 6.48 -5.34
N GLU A 89 9.31 5.52 -5.75
CA GLU A 89 8.83 4.45 -4.87
C GLU A 89 9.97 3.55 -4.40
N THR A 90 10.88 3.19 -5.30
CA THR A 90 12.07 2.40 -4.97
C THR A 90 12.96 3.15 -3.97
N GLU A 91 13.16 4.45 -4.17
CA GLU A 91 13.94 5.26 -3.25
C GLU A 91 13.25 5.38 -1.88
N ALA A 92 11.94 5.62 -1.85
CA ALA A 92 11.14 5.66 -0.62
C ALA A 92 11.23 4.33 0.15
N ARG A 93 11.10 3.19 -0.54
CA ARG A 93 11.26 1.86 0.05
C ARG A 93 12.66 1.66 0.63
N ARG A 94 13.70 2.08 -0.09
CA ARG A 94 15.09 2.03 0.40
C ARG A 94 15.30 2.94 1.63
N ARG A 95 14.70 4.14 1.65
CA ARG A 95 14.76 5.06 2.79
C ARG A 95 14.09 4.45 4.03
N LEU A 96 12.90 3.87 3.85
CA LEU A 96 12.17 3.19 4.92
C LEU A 96 12.94 1.97 5.44
N ALA A 97 13.48 1.14 4.55
CA ALA A 97 14.29 -0.02 4.92
C ALA A 97 15.50 0.39 5.77
N ARG A 98 16.18 1.49 5.41
CA ARG A 98 17.26 2.06 6.23
C ARG A 98 16.79 2.53 7.61
N HIS A 99 15.61 3.14 7.71
CA HIS A 99 15.06 3.53 9.00
C HIS A 99 14.71 2.31 9.86
N LEU A 100 14.09 1.29 9.28
CA LEU A 100 13.75 0.06 9.99
C LEU A 100 14.99 -0.72 10.44
N SER A 101 16.08 -0.73 9.65
CA SER A 101 17.33 -1.38 10.06
C SER A 101 18.03 -0.70 11.24
N VAL A 102 17.69 0.56 11.56
CA VAL A 102 18.21 1.27 12.73
C VAL A 102 17.41 0.94 13.99
N VAL A 103 16.19 0.41 13.85
CA VAL A 103 15.40 -0.05 15.00
C VAL A 103 16.03 -1.36 15.48
N PRO A 104 16.62 -1.41 16.69
CA PRO A 104 17.17 -2.64 17.22
C PRO A 104 16.07 -3.69 17.30
N GLU A 105 16.38 -4.93 16.94
CA GLU A 105 15.43 -6.03 17.14
C GLU A 105 14.97 -6.02 18.61
N PRO A 106 13.66 -6.05 18.87
CA PRO A 106 13.17 -6.08 20.24
C PRO A 106 13.74 -7.32 20.91
N VAL A 107 14.62 -7.11 21.89
CA VAL A 107 15.01 -8.19 22.79
C VAL A 107 13.75 -8.53 23.59
N TYR A 108 13.27 -9.76 23.48
CA TYR A 108 12.15 -10.22 24.30
C TYR A 108 12.71 -10.88 25.55
N VAL A 109 12.30 -10.41 26.72
CA VAL A 109 12.63 -11.06 27.99
C VAL A 109 11.44 -11.91 28.40
N VAL A 110 11.68 -13.19 28.68
CA VAL A 110 10.68 -14.07 29.29
C VAL A 110 10.60 -13.69 30.77
N SER A 111 9.67 -12.81 31.14
CA SER A 111 9.47 -12.43 32.54
C SER A 111 8.52 -13.36 33.29
N ASP A 112 7.75 -14.20 32.59
CA ASP A 112 6.96 -15.32 33.13
C ASP A 112 6.55 -16.25 31.97
N PRO A 113 6.32 -17.57 32.16
CA PRO A 113 6.04 -18.54 31.08
C PRO A 113 4.83 -18.22 30.19
N SER A 114 3.98 -17.26 30.57
CA SER A 114 2.73 -16.94 29.88
C SER A 114 2.65 -15.51 29.31
N ARG A 115 3.70 -14.68 29.42
CA ARG A 115 3.64 -13.28 28.94
C ARG A 115 4.95 -12.79 28.33
N TRP A 116 5.00 -12.70 27.00
CA TRP A 116 6.08 -12.05 26.27
C TRP A 116 5.91 -10.52 26.36
N ARG A 117 6.93 -9.81 26.88
CA ARG A 117 7.00 -8.35 26.84
C ARG A 117 8.31 -7.89 26.17
N PRO A 118 8.30 -6.78 25.42
CA PRO A 118 9.55 -6.18 24.91
C PRO A 118 10.46 -5.74 26.06
N ALA A 119 11.77 -5.95 25.96
CA ALA A 119 12.76 -5.58 27.00
C ALA A 119 12.75 -4.08 27.32
N ALA A 120 12.39 -3.22 26.36
CA ALA A 120 12.34 -1.77 26.54
C ALA A 120 11.30 -1.31 27.59
N ASP A 121 10.35 -2.17 27.96
CA ASP A 121 9.40 -1.90 29.03
C ASP A 121 9.97 -2.20 30.44
N HIS A 122 11.13 -2.88 30.53
CA HIS A 122 11.66 -3.35 31.80
C HIS A 122 12.29 -2.23 32.65
N ASP A 123 12.81 -1.18 32.00
CA ASP A 123 13.41 -0.01 32.67
C ASP A 123 12.39 1.07 33.06
N ARG A 124 11.11 0.89 32.72
CA ARG A 124 10.02 1.80 33.12
C ARG A 124 9.41 1.43 34.47
N SER A 125 10.28 1.12 35.44
CA SER A 125 9.87 0.83 36.83
C SER A 125 9.20 2.03 37.52
N ASP A 126 9.30 3.24 36.95
CA ASP A 126 8.69 4.46 37.48
C ASP A 126 7.40 4.90 36.77
N VAL A 127 6.85 4.11 35.84
CA VAL A 127 5.54 4.44 35.26
C VAL A 127 4.45 3.90 36.18
N PRO A 128 3.73 4.75 36.94
CA PRO A 128 2.66 4.28 37.80
C PRO A 128 1.62 3.55 36.94
N ALA A 129 1.10 2.44 37.46
CA ALA A 129 0.10 1.63 36.77
C ALA A 129 -1.01 2.54 36.22
N PRO A 130 -1.47 2.33 34.97
CA PRO A 130 -2.54 3.12 34.40
C PRO A 130 -3.78 3.01 35.30
N SER A 131 -4.13 4.09 35.98
CA SER A 131 -5.37 4.15 36.76
C SER A 131 -6.54 4.23 35.79
N VAL A 132 -7.36 3.19 35.75
CA VAL A 132 -8.64 3.26 35.04
C VAL A 132 -9.61 4.00 35.96
N ARG A 133 -10.06 5.19 35.52
CA ARG A 133 -11.14 5.92 36.19
C ARG A 133 -12.47 5.41 35.66
N SER A 134 -13.35 4.98 36.55
CA SER A 134 -14.75 4.73 36.20
C SER A 134 -15.45 6.06 35.86
N ALA A 135 -16.59 5.98 35.18
CA ALA A 135 -17.46 7.15 34.93
C ALA A 135 -17.96 7.83 36.24
N SER A 136 -17.86 7.14 37.38
CA SER A 136 -18.17 7.67 38.72
C SER A 136 -16.98 8.35 39.42
N GLY A 137 -15.81 8.43 38.77
CA GLY A 137 -14.62 9.11 39.32
C GLY A 137 -13.83 8.30 40.36
N GLN A 138 -14.17 7.03 40.60
CA GLN A 138 -13.38 6.15 41.47
C GLN A 138 -12.11 5.68 40.77
N VAL A 139 -10.99 5.77 41.49
CA VAL A 139 -9.67 5.30 41.07
C VAL A 139 -9.46 3.92 41.68
N PHE A 140 -9.35 2.89 40.85
CA PHE A 140 -8.98 1.54 41.29
C PHE A 140 -7.51 1.30 40.97
N TYR A 141 -6.74 0.93 41.99
CA TYR A 141 -5.42 0.36 41.81
C TYR A 141 -5.59 -1.15 41.66
N ALA A 142 -5.19 -1.71 40.53
CA ALA A 142 -5.15 -3.15 40.36
C ALA A 142 -4.05 -3.71 41.26
N GLY A 143 -4.42 -4.14 42.46
CA GLY A 143 -3.59 -5.01 43.28
C GLY A 143 -3.50 -6.39 42.62
N PHE A 144 -2.30 -6.96 42.59
CA PHE A 144 -2.02 -8.30 42.08
C PHE A 144 -2.68 -9.40 42.92
#